data_AF-A0A527ZMA9-F1
#
_entry.id   AF-A0A527ZMA9-F1
#
_cell.length_a   1.000
_cell.length_b   1.000
_cell.length_c   1.000
_cell.angle_alpha   90.00
_cell.angle_beta   90.00
_cell.angle_gamma   90.00
#
_symmetry.space_group_name_H-M   'P 1'
#
loop_
_entity.id
_entity.type
_entity.pdbx_description
1 polymer ?
#
loop_
_entity_poly.entity_id
_entity_poly.type
_entity_poly.pdbx_seq_one_letter_code
_entity_poly.pdbx_strand_id
1 'polypeptide(L)'
;MSNKWPHLDYLGWRETCSALHLYLQIAGKYRLAHTPWLNHSWNATFYVTPNGLTSSPIPDGPVIEILFDLRDHMVIGASGDGRKASFALGPTTVAAFHASFVRLVSELGGTPTFNGQPNEVPDPVPFNEDHRERPYDRDAVQRFHHASMAVDRVFKTFRTSFLGKSSPVHLFWGALDLAVTRFSGKRAPLHPGGIPALPDDVTQEAYDREVSSAGFWPGGGGIDYPAFYAYAYPTPNGFRGASIRPDA
;
A
#
# COMPACT_ATOMS: atom_id res chain seq x y z
N MET A 1 30.00 4.36 -1.30
CA MET A 1 28.70 4.01 -0.66
C MET A 1 28.53 2.51 -0.78
N SER A 2 28.29 1.80 0.31
CA SER A 2 28.05 0.35 0.27
C SER A 2 26.74 0.09 -0.47
N ASN A 3 26.82 -0.44 -1.70
CA ASN A 3 25.69 -0.68 -2.61
C ASN A 3 24.86 -1.91 -2.21
N LYS A 4 24.68 -2.15 -0.91
CA LYS A 4 24.00 -3.34 -0.38
C LYS A 4 22.51 -3.07 -0.25
N TRP A 5 21.80 -3.15 -1.37
CA TRP A 5 20.35 -3.26 -1.35
C TRP A 5 19.93 -4.59 -0.70
N PRO A 6 18.83 -4.62 0.07
CA PRO A 6 18.28 -5.87 0.58
C PRO A 6 17.94 -6.82 -0.57
N HIS A 7 18.29 -8.10 -0.43
CA HIS A 7 17.90 -9.11 -1.40
C HIS A 7 16.40 -9.37 -1.28
N LEU A 8 15.65 -9.11 -2.36
CA LEU A 8 14.24 -9.43 -2.49
C LEU A 8 14.08 -10.20 -3.79
N ASP A 9 13.74 -11.48 -3.69
CA ASP A 9 13.37 -12.30 -4.84
C ASP A 9 11.87 -12.53 -4.75
N TYR A 10 11.11 -12.09 -5.75
CA TYR A 10 9.65 -12.20 -5.73
C TYR A 10 9.17 -13.65 -5.82
N LEU A 11 9.83 -14.48 -6.63
CA LEU A 11 9.40 -15.85 -6.86
C LEU A 11 9.41 -16.68 -5.58
N GLY A 12 10.43 -16.50 -4.74
CA GLY A 12 10.57 -17.21 -3.46
C GLY A 12 9.51 -16.88 -2.40
N TRP A 13 8.78 -15.76 -2.50
CA TRP A 13 7.79 -15.35 -1.49
C TRP A 13 6.43 -14.94 -2.05
N ARG A 14 6.16 -15.17 -3.34
CA ARG A 14 4.94 -14.70 -4.03
C ARG A 14 3.64 -15.03 -3.30
N GLU A 15 3.55 -16.21 -2.70
CA GLU A 15 2.34 -16.65 -1.98
C GLU A 15 2.13 -15.85 -0.69
N THR A 16 3.22 -15.60 0.05
CA THR A 16 3.21 -14.74 1.25
C THR A 16 2.97 -13.27 0.86
N CYS A 17 3.53 -12.81 -0.25
CA CYS A 17 3.28 -11.48 -0.81
C CYS A 17 1.79 -11.29 -1.14
N SER A 18 1.18 -12.24 -1.86
CA SER A 18 -0.24 -12.23 -2.20
C SER A 18 -1.14 -12.25 -0.96
N ALA A 19 -0.79 -13.02 0.07
CA ALA A 19 -1.51 -13.02 1.34
C ALA A 19 -1.43 -11.65 2.03
N LEU A 20 -0.21 -11.14 2.21
CA LEU A 20 0.04 -9.85 2.85
C LEU A 20 -0.63 -8.69 2.11
N HIS A 21 -0.65 -8.74 0.78
CA HIS A 21 -1.36 -7.79 -0.08
C HIS A 21 -2.83 -7.70 0.31
N LEU A 22 -3.55 -8.84 0.35
CA LEU A 22 -4.97 -8.89 0.71
C LEU A 22 -5.22 -8.47 2.16
N TYR A 23 -4.30 -8.81 3.09
CA TYR A 23 -4.39 -8.36 4.49
C TYR A 23 -4.27 -6.83 4.61
N LEU A 24 -3.35 -6.23 3.86
CA LEU A 24 -3.22 -4.77 3.78
C LEU A 24 -4.44 -4.13 3.11
N GLN A 25 -5.05 -4.79 2.11
CA GLN A 25 -6.30 -4.29 1.53
C GLN A 25 -7.44 -4.22 2.54
N ILE A 26 -7.60 -5.24 3.39
CA ILE A 26 -8.64 -5.26 4.43
C ILE A 26 -8.50 -4.04 5.36
N ALA A 27 -7.30 -3.83 5.90
CA ALA A 27 -7.05 -2.69 6.79
C ALA A 27 -7.09 -1.34 6.04
N GLY A 28 -6.63 -1.33 4.78
CA GLY A 28 -6.67 -0.16 3.90
C GLY A 28 -8.07 0.28 3.53
N LYS A 29 -8.98 -0.67 3.30
CA LYS A 29 -10.40 -0.40 3.05
C LYS A 29 -11.13 0.12 4.28
N TYR A 30 -10.78 -0.38 5.46
CA TYR A 30 -11.23 0.23 6.71
C TYR A 30 -10.75 1.69 6.83
N ARG A 31 -9.44 1.94 6.64
CA ARG A 31 -8.91 3.31 6.65
C ARG A 31 -9.61 4.22 5.63
N LEU A 32 -9.83 3.72 4.40
CA LEU A 32 -10.52 4.44 3.32
C LEU A 32 -11.95 4.83 3.72
N ALA A 33 -12.72 3.90 4.28
CA ALA A 33 -14.12 4.11 4.66
C ALA A 33 -14.29 5.07 5.85
N HIS A 34 -13.29 5.13 6.74
CA HIS A 34 -13.38 5.85 8.01
C HIS A 34 -12.50 7.11 8.10
N THR A 35 -11.85 7.52 7.02
CA THR A 35 -11.04 8.74 7.00
C THR A 35 -11.62 9.73 5.98
N PRO A 36 -11.74 11.04 6.31
CA PRO A 36 -12.12 12.05 5.34
C PRO A 36 -11.30 11.94 4.05
N TRP A 37 -12.00 12.00 2.92
CA TRP A 37 -11.37 11.89 1.62
C TRP A 37 -10.33 12.99 1.44
N LEU A 38 -9.10 12.59 1.10
CA LEU A 38 -8.02 13.50 0.76
C LEU A 38 -7.68 13.29 -0.71
N ASN A 39 -7.47 14.40 -1.42
CA ASN A 39 -7.20 14.40 -2.85
C ASN A 39 -6.17 13.34 -3.25
N HIS A 40 -6.43 12.69 -4.38
CA HIS A 40 -5.67 11.57 -4.93
C HIS A 40 -5.67 10.31 -4.05
N SER A 41 -6.79 10.07 -3.35
CA SER A 41 -6.98 8.95 -2.41
C SER A 41 -5.87 8.83 -1.35
N TRP A 42 -5.19 9.92 -1.00
CA TRP A 42 -4.05 9.91 -0.07
C TRP A 42 -4.42 9.53 1.36
N ASN A 43 -5.70 9.64 1.71
CA ASN A 43 -6.23 9.21 3.00
C ASN A 43 -6.23 7.68 3.17
N ALA A 44 -6.02 6.89 2.12
CA ALA A 44 -6.18 5.43 2.15
C ALA A 44 -4.88 4.64 2.41
N THR A 45 -3.71 5.28 2.39
CA THR A 45 -2.40 4.62 2.20
C THR A 45 -1.87 3.90 3.45
N PHE A 46 -0.62 3.43 3.44
CA PHE A 46 0.15 3.12 4.65
C PHE A 46 1.51 3.83 4.59
N TYR A 47 2.16 3.96 5.75
CA TYR A 47 3.47 4.57 5.89
C TYR A 47 4.47 3.60 6.52
N VAL A 48 5.70 3.58 5.99
CA VAL A 48 6.78 2.75 6.51
C VAL A 48 7.26 3.27 7.86
N THR A 49 7.36 2.39 8.85
CA THR A 49 7.89 2.64 10.19
C THR A 49 9.10 1.74 10.46
N PRO A 50 9.87 1.98 11.54
CA PRO A 50 10.97 1.08 11.93
C PRO A 50 10.56 -0.37 12.22
N ASN A 51 9.27 -0.63 12.49
CA ASN A 51 8.76 -1.96 12.79
C ASN A 51 7.89 -2.56 11.68
N GLY A 52 7.38 -1.74 10.75
CA GLY A 52 6.52 -2.24 9.69
C GLY A 52 5.75 -1.14 8.96
N LEU A 53 4.41 -1.22 8.95
CA LEU A 53 3.53 -0.33 8.19
C LEU A 53 2.41 0.21 9.08
N THR A 54 2.25 1.53 9.16
CA THR A 54 1.17 2.19 9.93
C THR A 54 0.13 2.83 9.05
N SER A 55 -1.13 2.77 9.49
CA SER A 55 -2.25 3.50 8.89
C SER A 55 -2.21 5.00 9.19
N SER A 56 -1.42 5.46 10.17
CA SER A 56 -1.65 6.74 10.86
C SER A 56 -3.04 6.81 11.54
N PRO A 57 -3.35 7.85 12.32
CA PRO A 57 -4.64 7.96 12.99
C PRO A 57 -5.84 7.95 12.03
N ILE A 58 -6.79 7.05 12.27
CA ILE A 58 -8.08 6.91 11.59
C ILE A 58 -9.14 7.51 12.51
N PRO A 59 -9.91 8.53 12.07
CA PRO A 59 -10.90 9.21 12.89
C PRO A 59 -12.20 8.40 13.01
N ASP A 60 -12.11 7.19 13.54
CA ASP A 60 -13.22 6.30 13.85
C ASP A 60 -13.32 6.11 15.37
N GLY A 61 -14.52 6.31 15.92
CA GLY A 61 -14.76 6.27 17.37
C GLY A 61 -13.74 7.12 18.16
N PRO A 62 -12.95 6.52 19.08
CA PRO A 62 -11.95 7.21 19.91
C PRO A 62 -10.65 7.59 19.16
N VAL A 63 -10.64 7.50 17.83
CA VAL A 63 -9.44 7.51 16.96
C VAL A 63 -8.65 6.21 17.11
N ILE A 64 -8.40 5.54 15.99
CA ILE A 64 -7.73 4.24 15.94
C ILE A 64 -6.49 4.32 15.04
N GLU A 65 -5.40 3.71 15.45
CA GLU A 65 -4.23 3.46 14.61
C GLU A 65 -4.03 1.96 14.44
N ILE A 66 -3.73 1.53 13.22
CA ILE A 66 -3.39 0.14 12.89
C ILE A 66 -1.93 0.08 12.44
N LEU A 67 -1.15 -0.78 13.10
CA LEU A 67 0.22 -1.10 12.78
C LEU A 67 0.31 -2.58 12.37
N PHE A 68 0.79 -2.83 11.16
CA PHE A 68 1.33 -4.13 10.79
C PHE A 68 2.79 -4.16 11.25
N ASP A 69 3.05 -4.78 12.39
CA ASP A 69 4.40 -5.04 12.87
C ASP A 69 4.98 -6.22 12.10
N LEU A 70 5.85 -5.93 11.14
CA LEU A 70 6.44 -6.91 10.23
C LEU A 70 7.70 -7.55 10.84
N ARG A 71 8.16 -7.06 12.00
CA ARG A 71 9.29 -7.61 12.74
C ARG A 71 8.83 -8.68 13.72
N ASP A 72 7.82 -8.36 14.53
CA ASP A 72 7.24 -9.29 15.51
C ASP A 72 6.09 -10.12 14.90
N HIS A 73 5.69 -9.80 13.66
CA HIS A 73 4.62 -10.46 12.91
C HIS A 73 3.28 -10.39 13.63
N MET A 74 2.80 -9.17 13.86
CA MET A 74 1.55 -8.86 14.54
C MET A 74 0.77 -7.77 13.80
N VAL A 75 -0.55 -7.81 13.85
CA VAL A 75 -1.39 -6.63 13.64
C VAL A 75 -1.71 -6.07 15.01
N ILE A 76 -1.32 -4.82 15.24
CA ILE A 76 -1.51 -4.10 16.50
C ILE A 76 -2.41 -2.91 16.23
N GLY A 77 -3.47 -2.79 17.02
CA GLY A 77 -4.32 -1.62 17.03
C GLY A 77 -4.19 -0.85 18.35
N ALA A 78 -4.19 0.47 18.25
CA ALA A 78 -4.21 1.38 19.38
C ALA A 78 -5.38 2.35 19.24
N SER A 79 -6.04 2.62 20.35
CA SER A 79 -7.16 3.56 20.45
C SER A 79 -6.73 4.81 21.23
N GLY A 80 -7.27 5.98 20.86
CA GLY A 80 -7.01 7.25 21.53
C GLY A 80 -7.49 7.30 22.99
N ASP A 81 -8.33 6.35 23.42
CA ASP A 81 -8.73 6.16 24.82
C ASP A 81 -7.86 5.15 25.60
N GLY A 82 -6.74 4.71 25.02
CA GLY A 82 -5.77 3.84 25.66
C GLY A 82 -5.99 2.34 25.45
N ARG A 83 -7.10 1.91 24.82
CA ARG A 83 -7.31 0.51 24.46
C ARG A 83 -6.29 0.04 23.44
N LYS A 84 -5.91 -1.23 23.55
CA LYS A 84 -5.00 -1.92 22.64
C LYS A 84 -5.52 -3.32 22.37
N ALA A 85 -5.44 -3.73 21.13
CA ALA A 85 -5.79 -5.08 20.68
C ALA A 85 -4.76 -5.53 19.66
N SER A 86 -4.52 -6.84 19.57
CA SER A 86 -3.58 -7.37 18.58
C SER A 86 -3.87 -8.83 18.26
N PHE A 87 -3.41 -9.27 17.10
CA PHE A 87 -3.38 -10.69 16.72
C PHE A 87 -2.17 -10.98 15.83
N ALA A 88 -1.78 -12.25 15.75
CA ALA A 88 -0.59 -12.66 15.01
C ALA A 88 -0.78 -12.60 13.49
N LEU A 89 0.27 -12.17 12.80
CA LEU A 89 0.47 -12.43 11.37
C LEU A 89 1.15 -13.78 11.20
N GLY A 90 0.55 -14.65 10.39
CA GLY A 90 1.00 -16.01 10.19
C GLY A 90 0.22 -16.73 9.08
N PRO A 91 0.47 -18.04 8.89
CA PRO A 91 -0.28 -18.86 7.94
C PRO A 91 -1.76 -18.86 8.32
N THR A 92 -2.63 -18.45 7.39
CA THR A 92 -4.08 -18.37 7.58
C THR A 92 -4.79 -18.17 6.25
N THR A 93 -6.13 -18.14 6.29
CA THR A 93 -6.99 -17.73 5.18
C THR A 93 -7.31 -16.24 5.24
N VAL A 94 -7.70 -15.66 4.11
CA VAL A 94 -8.12 -14.25 4.06
C VAL A 94 -9.40 -14.03 4.86
N ALA A 95 -10.34 -14.98 4.82
CA ALA A 95 -11.56 -14.93 5.63
C ALA A 95 -11.28 -14.92 7.14
N ALA A 96 -10.33 -15.72 7.62
CA ALA A 96 -9.94 -15.76 9.03
C ALA A 96 -9.19 -14.49 9.46
N PHE A 97 -8.32 -13.94 8.60
CA PHE A 97 -7.69 -12.65 8.83
C PHE A 97 -8.74 -11.53 8.91
N HIS A 98 -9.67 -11.49 7.95
CA HIS A 98 -10.77 -10.52 7.92
C HIS A 98 -11.60 -10.55 9.22
N ALA A 99 -12.01 -11.75 9.67
CA ALA A 99 -12.74 -11.89 10.94
C ALA A 99 -11.95 -11.41 12.16
N SER A 100 -10.64 -11.70 12.20
CA SER A 100 -9.75 -11.23 13.27
C SER A 100 -9.59 -9.70 13.26
N PHE A 101 -9.51 -9.11 12.08
CA PHE A 101 -9.41 -7.67 11.89
C PHE A 101 -10.70 -6.94 12.29
N VAL A 102 -11.87 -7.45 11.88
CA VAL A 102 -13.18 -6.92 12.28
C VAL A 102 -13.31 -6.91 13.81
N ARG A 103 -12.94 -8.02 14.47
CA ARG A 103 -12.94 -8.11 15.93
C ARG A 103 -11.99 -7.08 16.56
N LEU A 104 -10.77 -6.96 16.04
CA LEU A 104 -9.77 -5.99 16.52
C LEU A 104 -10.32 -4.56 16.48
N VAL A 105 -10.97 -4.15 15.37
CA VAL A 105 -11.58 -2.81 15.27
C VAL A 105 -12.70 -2.61 16.28
N SER A 106 -13.57 -3.61 16.47
CA SER A 106 -14.63 -3.54 17.49
C SER A 106 -14.09 -3.42 18.91
N GLU A 107 -13.04 -4.17 19.27
CA GLU A 107 -12.38 -4.11 20.59
C GLU A 107 -11.77 -2.71 20.86
N LEU A 108 -11.28 -2.05 19.80
CA LEU A 108 -10.77 -0.67 19.85
C LEU A 108 -11.90 0.38 19.81
N GLY A 109 -13.15 -0.03 19.65
CA GLY A 109 -14.33 0.84 19.68
C GLY A 109 -14.55 1.62 18.39
N GLY A 110 -13.98 1.11 17.31
CA GLY A 110 -14.30 1.53 15.96
C GLY A 110 -15.51 0.78 15.42
N THR A 111 -15.95 1.21 14.25
CA THR A 111 -17.05 0.62 13.51
C THR A 111 -16.47 -0.17 12.33
N PRO A 112 -16.43 -1.51 12.35
CA PRO A 112 -15.76 -2.30 11.32
C PRO A 112 -16.61 -2.44 10.03
N THR A 113 -16.95 -1.31 9.41
CA THR A 113 -17.82 -1.27 8.22
C THR A 113 -17.05 -0.76 7.00
N PHE A 114 -16.74 -1.65 6.08
CA PHE A 114 -16.04 -1.30 4.85
C PHE A 114 -16.43 -2.28 3.74
N ASN A 115 -16.16 -1.90 2.48
CA ASN A 115 -16.42 -2.78 1.34
C ASN A 115 -15.54 -4.04 1.41
N GLY A 116 -16.14 -5.22 1.36
CA GLY A 116 -15.45 -6.51 1.53
C GLY A 116 -14.81 -7.11 0.27
N GLN A 117 -14.82 -6.39 -0.86
CA GLN A 117 -14.29 -6.89 -2.14
C GLN A 117 -12.82 -6.44 -2.32
N PRO A 118 -11.87 -7.29 -2.73
CA PRO A 118 -10.54 -6.84 -3.15
C PRO A 118 -10.61 -5.89 -4.37
N ASN A 119 -9.69 -4.91 -4.43
CA ASN A 119 -9.47 -4.03 -5.58
C ASN A 119 -8.16 -4.40 -6.30
N GLU A 120 -8.05 -4.07 -7.59
CA GLU A 120 -6.81 -4.16 -8.37
C GLU A 120 -6.21 -5.57 -8.46
N VAL A 121 -7.06 -6.58 -8.29
CA VAL A 121 -6.74 -8.00 -8.38
C VAL A 121 -7.66 -8.64 -9.44
N PRO A 122 -7.14 -9.49 -10.34
CA PRO A 122 -7.99 -10.22 -11.29
C PRO A 122 -8.90 -11.22 -10.56
N ASP A 123 -10.15 -11.31 -11.01
CA ASP A 123 -11.16 -12.25 -10.49
C ASP A 123 -11.24 -12.30 -8.95
N PRO A 124 -11.55 -11.15 -8.30
CA PRO A 124 -11.42 -11.02 -6.85
C PRO A 124 -12.49 -11.85 -6.12
N VAL A 125 -12.05 -12.60 -5.11
CA VAL A 125 -12.93 -13.30 -4.15
C VAL A 125 -13.21 -12.38 -2.96
N PRO A 126 -14.47 -12.21 -2.50
CA PRO A 126 -14.78 -11.44 -1.31
C PRO A 126 -13.95 -11.90 -0.10
N PHE A 127 -13.46 -10.96 0.72
CA PHE A 127 -12.51 -11.28 1.79
C PHE A 127 -13.05 -12.32 2.78
N ASN A 128 -14.35 -12.25 3.11
CA ASN A 128 -15.02 -13.15 4.03
C ASN A 128 -15.33 -14.54 3.44
N GLU A 129 -15.16 -14.73 2.13
CA GLU A 129 -15.42 -15.98 1.40
C GLU A 129 -14.12 -16.67 0.94
N ASP A 130 -12.99 -15.97 1.01
CA ASP A 130 -11.69 -16.50 0.62
C ASP A 130 -11.08 -17.38 1.73
N HIS A 131 -11.48 -18.65 1.70
CA HIS A 131 -11.04 -19.72 2.60
C HIS A 131 -9.79 -20.47 2.12
N ARG A 132 -9.06 -19.96 1.12
CA ARG A 132 -7.83 -20.60 0.65
C ARG A 132 -6.70 -20.39 1.67
N GLU A 133 -6.11 -21.49 2.14
CA GLU A 133 -4.93 -21.47 3.00
C GLU A 133 -3.73 -20.87 2.27
N ARG A 134 -3.02 -19.97 2.95
CA ARG A 134 -1.84 -19.29 2.38
C ARG A 134 -0.65 -19.40 3.33
N PRO A 135 0.54 -19.75 2.81
CA PRO A 135 1.76 -19.80 3.62
C PRO A 135 2.22 -18.39 4.01
N TYR A 136 2.95 -18.31 5.12
CA TYR A 136 3.52 -17.07 5.62
C TYR A 136 5.00 -17.26 5.99
N ASP A 137 5.90 -16.81 5.13
CA ASP A 137 7.34 -16.77 5.38
C ASP A 137 7.71 -15.47 6.13
N ARG A 138 8.04 -15.62 7.42
CA ARG A 138 8.47 -14.52 8.30
C ARG A 138 9.73 -13.83 7.80
N ASP A 139 10.71 -14.59 7.34
CA ASP A 139 11.99 -14.04 6.88
C ASP A 139 11.80 -13.27 5.56
N ALA A 140 10.92 -13.74 4.67
CA ALA A 140 10.56 -13.00 3.46
C ALA A 140 9.88 -11.66 3.77
N VAL A 141 8.96 -11.64 4.72
CA VAL A 141 8.29 -10.40 5.16
C VAL A 141 9.29 -9.42 5.76
N GLN A 142 10.27 -9.89 6.54
CA GLN A 142 11.34 -9.03 7.06
C GLN A 142 12.24 -8.50 5.94
N ARG A 143 12.58 -9.32 4.92
CA ARG A 143 13.31 -8.84 3.72
C ARG A 143 12.53 -7.76 2.97
N PHE A 144 11.21 -7.95 2.79
CA PHE A 144 10.33 -6.94 2.20
C PHE A 144 10.28 -5.65 3.03
N HIS A 145 10.22 -5.74 4.36
CA HIS A 145 10.24 -4.57 5.24
C HIS A 145 11.59 -3.82 5.17
N HIS A 146 12.71 -4.54 5.18
CA HIS A 146 14.04 -3.94 4.97
C HIS A 146 14.15 -3.24 3.61
N ALA A 147 13.64 -3.85 2.54
CA ALA A 147 13.57 -3.22 1.22
C ALA A 147 12.70 -1.95 1.26
N SER A 148 11.52 -2.02 1.88
CA SER A 148 10.60 -0.89 2.03
C SER A 148 11.23 0.29 2.77
N MET A 149 11.99 0.05 3.85
CA MET A 149 12.73 1.10 4.55
C MET A 149 13.84 1.73 3.69
N ALA A 150 14.56 0.91 2.92
CA ALA A 150 15.60 1.40 2.02
C ALA A 150 15.01 2.26 0.89
N VAL A 151 13.89 1.83 0.31
CA VAL A 151 13.12 2.56 -0.71
C VAL A 151 12.55 3.86 -0.15
N ASP A 152 11.90 3.82 1.02
CA ASP A 152 11.32 4.99 1.68
C ASP A 152 12.36 6.09 1.91
N ARG A 153 13.56 5.72 2.37
CA ARG A 153 14.68 6.66 2.51
C ARG A 153 15.05 7.32 1.17
N VAL A 154 15.15 6.54 0.10
CA VAL A 154 15.48 7.06 -1.24
C VAL A 154 14.37 7.99 -1.74
N PHE A 155 13.10 7.61 -1.60
CA PHE A 155 11.97 8.44 -2.04
C PHE A 155 11.81 9.71 -1.21
N LYS A 156 12.10 9.66 0.10
CA LYS A 156 12.17 10.85 0.96
C LYS A 156 13.26 11.81 0.51
N THR A 157 14.43 11.32 0.08
CA THR A 157 15.46 12.19 -0.52
C THR A 157 15.05 12.68 -1.91
N PHE A 158 14.52 11.81 -2.76
CA PHE A 158 14.09 12.17 -4.11
C PHE A 158 13.09 13.34 -4.06
N ARG A 159 12.08 13.29 -3.20
CA ARG A 159 11.06 14.36 -3.15
C ARG A 159 11.57 15.73 -2.74
N THR A 160 12.71 15.85 -2.03
CA THR A 160 13.22 17.17 -1.58
C THR A 160 13.70 18.05 -2.72
N SER A 161 13.99 17.48 -3.89
CA SER A 161 14.45 18.26 -5.05
C SER A 161 13.32 19.02 -5.77
N PHE A 162 12.07 18.91 -5.30
CA PHE A 162 10.91 19.54 -5.90
C PHE A 162 10.16 20.38 -4.87
N LEU A 163 9.97 21.67 -5.17
CA LEU A 163 9.38 22.64 -4.25
C LEU A 163 7.84 22.72 -4.34
N GLY A 164 7.23 22.08 -5.34
CA GLY A 164 5.77 22.07 -5.53
C GLY A 164 5.07 20.99 -4.70
N LYS A 165 3.77 20.81 -4.98
CA LYS A 165 2.95 19.76 -4.34
C LYS A 165 3.56 18.38 -4.62
N SER A 166 3.92 17.67 -3.56
CA SER A 166 4.43 16.30 -3.63
C SER A 166 3.81 15.45 -2.53
N SER A 167 3.37 14.25 -2.86
CA SER A 167 2.87 13.30 -1.86
C SER A 167 3.96 12.99 -0.83
N PRO A 168 3.58 12.57 0.40
CA PRO A 168 4.43 11.71 1.21
C PRO A 168 4.83 10.44 0.43
N VAL A 169 5.74 9.65 1.02
CA VAL A 169 5.97 8.28 0.53
C VAL A 169 4.78 7.45 1.00
N HIS A 170 4.01 6.95 0.05
CA HIS A 170 2.78 6.19 0.30
C HIS A 170 2.97 4.76 -0.11
N LEU A 171 2.53 3.82 0.73
CA LEU A 171 2.21 2.48 0.29
C LEU A 171 0.73 2.43 -0.12
N PHE A 172 0.46 2.25 -1.41
CA PHE A 172 -0.89 1.98 -1.90
C PHE A 172 -1.14 0.46 -1.82
N TRP A 173 -2.15 0.07 -1.04
CA TRP A 173 -2.50 -1.34 -0.84
C TRP A 173 -3.26 -1.93 -2.03
N GLY A 174 -3.76 -1.11 -2.96
CA GLY A 174 -4.40 -1.56 -4.20
C GLY A 174 -3.46 -2.41 -5.05
N ALA A 175 -2.35 -1.84 -5.50
CA ALA A 175 -1.31 -2.55 -6.27
C ALA A 175 -0.09 -3.03 -5.45
N LEU A 176 -0.08 -2.78 -4.14
CA LEU A 176 1.06 -3.04 -3.24
C LEU A 176 2.36 -2.34 -3.69
N ASP A 177 2.27 -1.04 -3.94
CA ASP A 177 3.40 -0.21 -4.36
C ASP A 177 3.73 0.88 -3.35
N LEU A 178 5.03 1.12 -3.17
CA LEU A 178 5.51 2.37 -2.58
C LEU A 178 5.64 3.40 -3.69
N ALA A 179 5.05 4.58 -3.51
CA ALA A 179 5.12 5.65 -4.51
C ALA A 179 5.33 7.03 -3.89
N VAL A 180 5.97 7.88 -4.69
CA VAL A 180 6.05 9.31 -4.45
C VAL A 180 5.72 10.05 -5.74
N THR A 181 4.74 10.95 -5.63
CA THR A 181 4.17 11.64 -6.79
C THR A 181 4.36 13.13 -6.66
N ARG A 182 4.77 13.77 -7.75
CA ARG A 182 4.91 15.21 -7.91
C ARG A 182 3.83 15.72 -8.85
N PHE A 183 3.31 16.91 -8.55
CA PHE A 183 2.17 17.49 -9.27
C PHE A 183 2.59 18.82 -9.88
N SER A 184 2.30 19.02 -11.17
CA SER A 184 2.56 20.31 -11.83
C SER A 184 1.57 21.39 -11.40
N GLY A 185 0.40 20.98 -10.87
CA GLY A 185 -0.74 21.83 -10.51
C GLY A 185 -1.75 22.02 -11.65
N LYS A 186 -1.38 21.72 -12.89
CA LYS A 186 -2.30 21.78 -14.03
C LYS A 186 -3.29 20.62 -14.00
N ARG A 187 -4.49 20.83 -14.58
CA ARG A 187 -5.45 19.74 -14.80
C ARG A 187 -4.92 18.80 -15.88
N ALA A 188 -5.10 17.50 -15.67
CA ALA A 188 -4.86 16.49 -16.69
C ALA A 188 -6.16 16.17 -17.45
N PRO A 189 -6.08 15.53 -18.63
CA PRO A 189 -7.23 14.91 -19.27
C PRO A 189 -7.89 13.88 -18.36
N LEU A 190 -9.18 13.58 -18.59
CA LEU A 190 -9.89 12.54 -17.84
C LEU A 190 -9.21 11.18 -18.04
N HIS A 191 -8.87 10.50 -16.94
CA HIS A 191 -8.26 9.17 -17.00
C HIS A 191 -9.26 8.16 -17.61
N PRO A 192 -8.83 7.28 -18.53
CA PRO A 192 -9.73 6.33 -19.19
C PRO A 192 -10.35 5.27 -18.27
N GLY A 193 -9.88 5.18 -17.02
CA GLY A 193 -10.32 4.14 -16.08
C GLY A 193 -9.83 2.74 -16.49
N GLY A 194 -10.64 1.72 -16.17
CA GLY A 194 -10.41 0.34 -16.61
C GLY A 194 -9.44 -0.46 -15.75
N ILE A 195 -9.15 0.00 -14.53
CA ILE A 195 -8.33 -0.76 -13.57
C ILE A 195 -9.19 -1.89 -12.98
N PRO A 196 -8.72 -3.15 -12.96
CA PRO A 196 -9.51 -4.29 -12.50
C PRO A 196 -10.08 -4.09 -11.10
N ALA A 197 -11.39 -4.35 -10.93
CA ALA A 197 -12.08 -4.28 -9.64
C ALA A 197 -11.91 -2.94 -8.89
N LEU A 198 -11.64 -1.85 -9.60
CA LEU A 198 -11.53 -0.51 -9.05
C LEU A 198 -12.54 0.41 -9.75
N PRO A 199 -13.40 1.13 -9.02
CA PRO A 199 -14.28 2.14 -9.61
C PRO A 199 -13.48 3.19 -10.40
N ASP A 200 -13.94 3.54 -11.61
CA ASP A 200 -13.23 4.45 -12.50
C ASP A 200 -13.06 5.85 -11.90
N ASP A 201 -14.02 6.30 -11.09
CA ASP A 201 -14.01 7.60 -10.40
C ASP A 201 -12.81 7.74 -9.44
N VAL A 202 -12.41 6.65 -8.77
CA VAL A 202 -11.21 6.63 -7.92
C VAL A 202 -9.96 6.92 -8.75
N THR A 203 -9.83 6.29 -9.91
CA THR A 203 -8.67 6.53 -10.78
C THR A 203 -8.75 7.91 -11.42
N GLN A 204 -9.93 8.35 -11.85
CA GLN A 204 -10.11 9.69 -12.43
C GLN A 204 -9.79 10.80 -11.43
N GLU A 205 -10.11 10.62 -10.15
CA GLU A 205 -9.74 11.54 -9.07
C GLU A 205 -8.23 11.50 -8.76
N ALA A 206 -7.65 10.29 -8.70
CA ALA A 206 -6.21 10.11 -8.49
C ALA A 206 -5.35 10.80 -9.56
N TYR A 207 -5.87 10.92 -10.77
CA TYR A 207 -5.19 11.46 -11.94
C TYR A 207 -5.82 12.77 -12.47
N ASP A 208 -6.57 13.52 -11.66
CA ASP A 208 -7.22 14.78 -12.11
C ASP A 208 -6.23 15.93 -12.40
N ARG A 209 -4.97 15.77 -11.97
CA ARG A 209 -3.85 16.70 -12.21
C ARG A 209 -2.72 16.03 -12.96
N GLU A 210 -1.90 16.84 -13.64
CA GLU A 210 -0.68 16.33 -14.24
C GLU A 210 0.28 15.85 -13.14
N VAL A 211 0.73 14.60 -13.28
CA VAL A 211 1.60 13.94 -12.31
C VAL A 211 2.87 13.37 -12.94
N SER A 212 3.92 13.32 -12.14
CA SER A 212 5.09 12.46 -12.35
C SER A 212 5.27 11.62 -11.08
N SER A 213 5.18 10.30 -11.23
CA SER A 213 5.28 9.35 -10.14
C SER A 213 6.53 8.50 -10.30
N ALA A 214 7.21 8.25 -9.20
CA ALA A 214 8.23 7.22 -9.08
C ALA A 214 7.78 6.25 -7.99
N GLY A 215 7.91 4.96 -8.25
CA GLY A 215 7.48 3.95 -7.29
C GLY A 215 8.26 2.66 -7.36
N PHE A 216 7.88 1.74 -6.49
CA PHE A 216 8.52 0.45 -6.29
C PHE A 216 7.46 -0.61 -6.04
N TRP A 217 7.50 -1.66 -6.85
CA TRP A 217 6.79 -2.91 -6.59
C TRP A 217 7.75 -3.94 -6.02
N PRO A 218 7.33 -4.72 -5.02
CA PRO A 218 8.12 -5.85 -4.53
C PRO A 218 7.95 -7.11 -5.42
N GLY A 219 7.33 -6.95 -6.59
CA GLY A 219 6.84 -7.97 -7.52
C GLY A 219 5.31 -8.06 -7.47
N GLY A 220 4.71 -8.86 -8.37
CA GLY A 220 3.26 -8.95 -8.54
C GLY A 220 2.73 -8.03 -9.65
N GLY A 221 1.41 -8.03 -9.90
CA GLY A 221 0.81 -7.12 -10.87
C GLY A 221 1.29 -7.28 -12.33
N GLY A 222 1.75 -8.48 -12.70
CA GLY A 222 2.26 -8.78 -14.05
C GLY A 222 3.78 -8.77 -14.18
N ILE A 223 4.53 -8.50 -13.10
CA ILE A 223 5.98 -8.68 -13.05
C ILE A 223 6.37 -9.73 -12.00
N ASP A 224 7.41 -10.52 -12.30
CA ASP A 224 7.89 -11.61 -11.46
C ASP A 224 9.21 -11.28 -10.72
N TYR A 225 9.58 -10.00 -10.68
CA TYR A 225 10.74 -9.45 -9.98
C TYR A 225 10.38 -8.11 -9.32
N PRO A 226 11.06 -7.71 -8.23
CA PRO A 226 10.91 -6.37 -7.68
C PRO A 226 11.48 -5.32 -8.63
N ALA A 227 10.75 -4.22 -8.81
CA ALA A 227 11.11 -3.20 -9.79
C ALA A 227 10.81 -1.79 -9.28
N PHE A 228 11.73 -0.87 -9.57
CA PHE A 228 11.39 0.55 -9.59
C PHE A 228 10.70 0.89 -10.91
N TYR A 229 9.71 1.76 -10.85
CA TYR A 229 9.05 2.29 -12.03
C TYR A 229 8.95 3.81 -11.94
N ALA A 230 8.76 4.43 -13.09
CA ALA A 230 8.41 5.83 -13.19
C ALA A 230 7.40 6.03 -14.32
N TYR A 231 6.42 6.88 -14.09
CA TYR A 231 5.47 7.28 -15.11
C TYR A 231 5.10 8.76 -14.95
N ALA A 232 4.47 9.30 -15.99
CA ALA A 232 3.83 10.59 -15.93
C ALA A 232 2.46 10.50 -16.62
N TYR A 233 1.49 11.24 -16.09
CA TYR A 233 0.15 11.34 -16.64
C TYR A 233 -0.26 12.82 -16.77
N PRO A 234 -0.69 13.28 -17.96
CA PRO A 234 -0.55 12.58 -19.23
C PRO A 234 0.94 12.34 -19.54
N THR A 235 1.23 11.25 -20.26
CA THR A 235 2.62 10.90 -20.59
C THR A 235 3.21 11.92 -21.55
N PRO A 236 4.33 12.60 -21.19
CA PRO A 236 4.99 13.54 -22.08
C PRO A 236 5.51 12.85 -23.35
N ASN A 237 5.50 13.58 -24.45
CA ASN A 237 6.10 13.11 -25.70
C ASN A 237 7.57 12.72 -25.49
N GLY A 238 7.96 11.54 -25.97
CA GLY A 238 9.32 11.02 -25.83
C GLY A 238 9.66 10.41 -24.47
N PHE A 239 8.77 10.43 -23.47
CA PHE A 239 9.06 9.92 -22.12
C PHE A 239 9.55 8.46 -22.13
N ARG A 240 8.85 7.58 -22.87
CA ARG A 240 9.21 6.15 -22.99
C ARG A 240 10.56 5.91 -23.69
N GLY A 241 10.97 6.83 -24.57
CA GLY A 241 12.21 6.70 -25.35
C GLY A 241 13.40 7.41 -24.72
N ALA A 242 13.21 8.12 -23.60
CA ALA A 242 14.28 8.86 -22.95
C ALA A 242 15.31 7.92 -22.33
N SER A 243 16.59 8.21 -22.52
CA SER A 243 17.68 7.46 -21.88
C SER A 243 17.69 7.71 -20.37
N ILE A 244 17.71 6.64 -19.59
CA ILE A 244 17.87 6.70 -18.13
C ILE A 244 19.34 6.99 -17.81
N ARG A 245 19.58 7.84 -16.81
CA ARG A 245 20.93 8.12 -16.30
C ARG A 245 20.97 7.95 -14.77
N PRO A 246 22.09 7.47 -14.20
CA PRO A 246 23.27 6.93 -14.89
C PRO A 246 22.92 5.67 -15.70
N ASP A 247 23.83 5.23 -16.59
CA ASP A 247 23.63 3.97 -17.31
C ASP A 247 23.34 2.85 -16.30
N ALA A 248 22.26 2.09 -16.55
CA ALA A 248 21.73 1.08 -15.64
C ALA A 248 22.68 -0.11 -15.47
#